data_AF-A0A2E7PSS2-F1
#
_entry.id   AF-A0A2E7PSS2-F1
#
_cell.length_a   1.000
_cell.length_b   1.000
_cell.length_c   1.000
_cell.angle_alpha   90.00
_cell.angle_beta   90.00
_cell.angle_gamma   90.00
#
_symmetry.space_group_name_H-M   'P 1'
#
loop_
_entity.id
_entity.type
_entity.pdbx_description
1 polymer ?
#
loop_
_entity_poly.entity_id
_entity_poly.type
_entity_poly.pdbx_seq_one_letter_code
_entity_poly.pdbx_strand_id
1 'polypeptide(L)'
;EDPTVNDMAREAMMIVGESGDDFVMSVQVVAQSVETAEHMQNMVNGLIGFAALGQEDNPELKDLLKALKVSRKESTITVDFKMAVEKILEAVDPALEDLDVDIDIDLGAKDKDKDEDKDE
;
A
#
# COMPACT_ATOMS: atom_id res chain seq x y z
N GLU A 1 12.93 27.85 11.14
CA GLU A 1 12.74 26.43 11.48
C GLU A 1 12.21 25.75 10.23
N ASP A 2 12.81 24.63 9.82
CA ASP A 2 12.27 23.85 8.69
C ASP A 2 10.95 23.22 9.12
N PRO A 3 9.86 23.39 8.36
CA PRO A 3 8.58 22.77 8.71
C PRO A 3 8.74 21.25 8.63
N THR A 4 8.54 20.59 9.76
CA THR A 4 8.53 19.13 9.84
C THR A 4 7.20 18.58 9.32
N VAL A 5 7.13 17.28 9.00
CA VAL A 5 5.88 16.62 8.58
C VAL A 5 4.76 16.79 9.64
N ASN A 6 5.13 16.94 10.91
CA ASN A 6 4.21 17.23 12.02
C ASN A 6 3.56 18.64 11.93
N ASP A 7 4.23 19.57 11.25
CA ASP A 7 3.72 20.92 10.99
C ASP A 7 2.78 20.98 9.78
N MET A 8 2.66 19.88 9.02
CA MET A 8 1.81 19.80 7.83
C MET A 8 0.61 18.87 8.01
N ALA A 9 0.77 17.79 8.76
CA ALA A 9 -0.27 16.79 9.03
C ALA A 9 -0.66 16.75 10.50
N ARG A 10 -1.97 16.67 10.77
CA ARG A 10 -2.56 16.45 12.09
C ARG A 10 -2.66 14.97 12.41
N GLU A 11 -3.12 14.21 11.43
CA GLU A 11 -3.39 12.78 11.57
C GLU A 11 -3.03 12.07 10.27
N ALA A 12 -2.54 10.84 10.39
CA ALA A 12 -2.32 9.93 9.28
C ALA A 12 -2.87 8.56 9.65
N MET A 13 -3.63 7.96 8.73
CA MET A 13 -4.19 6.63 8.86
C MET A 13 -3.81 5.83 7.62
N MET A 14 -3.41 4.59 7.82
CA MET A 14 -3.20 3.63 6.76
C MET A 14 -4.11 2.43 7.01
N ILE A 15 -4.84 2.04 5.97
CA ILE A 15 -5.69 0.86 5.97
C ILE A 15 -5.13 -0.06 4.89
N VAL A 16 -4.91 -1.32 5.25
CA VAL A 16 -4.47 -2.38 4.34
C VAL A 16 -5.41 -3.56 4.52
N GLY A 17 -5.82 -4.17 3.42
CA GLY A 17 -6.64 -5.36 3.46
C GLY A 17 -6.89 -5.95 2.08
N GLU A 18 -7.75 -6.94 2.08
CA GLU A 18 -8.20 -7.64 0.89
C GLU A 18 -9.71 -7.50 0.78
N SER A 19 -10.22 -7.30 -0.44
CA SER A 19 -11.64 -7.12 -0.72
C SER A 19 -12.02 -7.89 -1.98
N GLY A 20 -12.52 -9.11 -1.80
CA GLY A 20 -12.67 -10.06 -2.92
C GLY A 20 -11.28 -10.49 -3.39
N ASP A 21 -11.03 -10.47 -4.70
CA ASP A 21 -9.73 -10.86 -5.27
C ASP A 21 -8.74 -9.67 -5.39
N ASP A 22 -9.08 -8.53 -4.77
CA ASP A 22 -8.30 -7.30 -4.85
C ASP A 22 -7.61 -7.00 -3.52
N PHE A 23 -6.30 -6.74 -3.57
CA PHE A 23 -5.58 -6.07 -2.52
C PHE A 23 -5.91 -4.57 -2.54
N VAL A 24 -6.20 -4.01 -1.37
CA VAL A 24 -6.57 -2.62 -1.19
C VAL A 24 -5.71 -2.00 -0.11
N MET A 25 -5.11 -0.86 -0.43
CA MET A 25 -4.40 -0.01 0.51
C MET A 25 -4.96 1.41 0.39
N SER A 26 -5.27 2.04 1.51
CA SER A 26 -5.73 3.43 1.56
C SER A 26 -4.93 4.18 2.61
N VAL A 27 -4.28 5.26 2.18
CA VAL A 27 -3.58 6.19 3.07
C VAL A 27 -4.38 7.48 3.13
N GLN A 28 -4.76 7.88 4.33
CA GLN A 28 -5.47 9.12 4.59
C GLN A 28 -4.62 10.03 5.46
N VAL A 29 -4.48 11.28 5.06
CA VAL A 29 -3.75 12.29 5.82
C VAL A 29 -4.64 13.50 6.01
N VAL A 30 -4.86 13.89 7.26
CA VAL A 30 -5.55 15.13 7.61
C VAL A 30 -4.50 16.22 7.78
N ALA A 31 -4.46 17.18 6.88
CA ALA A 31 -3.54 18.30 6.92
C ALA A 31 -3.94 19.37 7.95
N GLN A 32 -2.99 20.25 8.29
CA GLN A 32 -3.22 21.36 9.20
C GLN A 32 -4.20 22.41 8.67
N SER A 33 -4.36 22.50 7.34
CA SER A 33 -5.29 23.42 6.68
C SER A 33 -5.70 22.89 5.30
N VAL A 34 -6.74 23.49 4.71
CA VAL A 34 -7.18 23.16 3.34
C VAL A 34 -6.10 23.52 2.31
N GLU A 35 -5.38 24.63 2.53
CA GLU A 35 -4.26 25.07 1.68
C GLU A 35 -3.09 24.09 1.76
N THR A 36 -2.72 23.64 2.96
CA THR A 36 -1.71 22.61 3.15
C THR A 36 -2.12 21.31 2.46
N ALA A 37 -3.40 20.91 2.55
CA ALA A 37 -3.89 19.73 1.84
C ALA A 37 -3.79 19.86 0.32
N GLU A 38 -3.98 21.07 -0.22
CA GLU A 38 -3.80 21.35 -1.64
C GLU A 38 -2.35 21.18 -2.06
N HIS A 39 -1.41 21.74 -1.30
CA HIS A 39 0.01 21.60 -1.56
C HIS A 39 0.43 20.13 -1.50
N MET A 40 -0.04 19.37 -0.50
CA MET A 40 0.22 17.94 -0.39
C MET A 40 -0.35 17.16 -1.57
N GLN A 41 -1.58 17.42 -1.99
CA GLN A 41 -2.18 16.79 -3.16
C GLN A 41 -1.36 17.08 -4.43
N ASN A 42 -0.92 18.33 -4.62
CA ASN A 42 -0.09 18.73 -5.76
C ASN A 42 1.28 18.06 -5.74
N MET A 43 1.90 17.90 -4.57
CA MET A 43 3.16 17.16 -4.42
C MET A 43 2.97 15.68 -4.80
N VAL A 44 1.94 15.02 -4.28
CA VAL A 44 1.66 13.61 -4.62
C VAL A 44 1.39 13.45 -6.12
N ASN A 45 0.58 14.32 -6.71
CA ASN A 45 0.33 14.32 -8.15
C ASN A 45 1.60 14.58 -8.96
N GLY A 46 2.50 15.44 -8.47
CA GLY A 46 3.80 15.69 -9.08
C GLY A 46 4.70 14.45 -9.09
N LEU A 47 4.73 13.70 -7.97
CA LEU A 47 5.46 12.43 -7.87
C LEU A 47 4.88 11.37 -8.83
N ILE A 48 3.55 11.26 -8.91
CA ILE A 48 2.87 10.37 -9.86
C ILE A 48 3.19 10.78 -11.30
N GLY A 49 3.16 12.08 -11.61
CA GLY A 49 3.51 12.61 -12.93
C GLY A 49 4.96 12.32 -13.31
N PHE A 50 5.88 12.42 -12.35
CA PHE A 50 7.29 12.05 -12.56
C PHE A 50 7.45 10.55 -12.83
N ALA A 51 6.82 9.69 -12.03
CA ALA A 51 6.83 8.25 -12.25
C ALA A 51 6.20 7.87 -13.60
N ALA A 52 5.17 8.59 -14.04
CA ALA A 52 4.50 8.38 -15.32
C ALA A 52 5.39 8.63 -16.54
N LEU A 53 6.54 9.30 -16.40
CA LEU A 53 7.50 9.46 -17.49
C LEU A 53 8.13 8.13 -17.92
N GLY A 54 8.26 7.16 -17.00
CA GLY A 54 8.82 5.83 -17.28
C GLY A 54 7.79 4.82 -17.81
N GLN A 55 6.52 5.19 -17.95
CA GLN A 55 5.45 4.24 -18.24
C GLN A 55 5.43 3.73 -19.70
N GLU A 56 6.07 4.46 -20.62
CA GLU A 56 6.11 4.07 -22.04
C GLU A 56 6.96 2.82 -22.24
N ASP A 57 8.06 2.72 -21.49
CA ASP A 57 9.02 1.62 -21.56
C ASP A 57 8.74 0.51 -20.53
N ASN A 58 7.83 0.75 -19.56
CA ASN A 58 7.48 -0.19 -18.51
C ASN A 58 5.94 -0.35 -18.37
N PRO A 59 5.34 -1.41 -18.94
CA PRO A 59 3.90 -1.65 -18.86
C PRO A 59 3.40 -2.01 -17.45
N GLU A 60 4.24 -2.59 -16.59
CA GLU A 60 3.89 -2.89 -15.20
C GLU A 60 3.75 -1.59 -14.39
N LEU A 61 4.68 -0.64 -14.59
CA LEU A 61 4.59 0.69 -14.00
C LEU A 61 3.31 1.42 -14.44
N LYS A 62 2.93 1.27 -15.70
CA LYS A 62 1.67 1.83 -16.20
C LYS A 62 0.44 1.26 -15.48
N ASP A 63 0.43 -0.04 -15.21
CA ASP A 63 -0.67 -0.68 -14.48
C ASP A 63 -0.67 -0.29 -12.99
N LEU A 64 0.50 -0.17 -12.36
CA LEU A 64 0.65 0.35 -11.00
C LEU A 64 0.13 1.78 -10.86
N LEU A 65 0.49 2.67 -11.79
CA LEU A 65 0.04 4.07 -11.76
C LEU A 65 -1.48 4.19 -11.96
N LYS A 66 -2.09 3.31 -12.76
CA LYS A 66 -3.56 3.25 -12.91
C LYS A 66 -4.28 2.74 -11.67
N ALA A 67 -3.62 1.88 -10.89
CA ALA A 67 -4.14 1.36 -9.64
C ALA A 67 -4.16 2.40 -8.52
N LEU A 68 -3.41 3.52 -8.67
CA LEU A 68 -3.39 4.64 -7.74
C LEU A 68 -4.49 5.65 -8.04
N LYS A 69 -5.18 6.09 -6.99
CA LYS A 69 -6.15 7.17 -7.03
C LYS A 69 -5.90 8.15 -5.89
N VAL A 70 -5.66 9.41 -6.24
CA VAL A 70 -5.51 10.49 -5.27
C VAL A 70 -6.79 11.30 -5.26
N SER A 71 -7.32 11.56 -4.07
CA SER A 71 -8.45 12.45 -3.87
C SER A 71 -8.24 13.37 -2.67
N ARG A 72 -8.99 14.47 -2.63
CA ARG A 72 -8.99 15.42 -1.51
C ARG A 72 -10.41 15.77 -1.15
N LYS A 73 -10.68 15.82 0.16
CA LYS A 73 -11.90 16.39 0.72
C LYS A 73 -11.52 17.33 1.85
N GLU A 74 -11.74 18.63 1.63
CA GLU A 74 -11.33 19.70 2.55
C GLU A 74 -9.83 19.60 2.90
N SER A 75 -9.49 19.43 4.18
CA SER A 75 -8.12 19.26 4.64
C SER A 75 -7.64 17.80 4.62
N THR A 76 -8.40 16.86 4.07
CA THR A 76 -8.03 15.44 4.03
C THR A 76 -7.58 15.03 2.63
N ILE A 77 -6.39 14.45 2.52
CA ILE A 77 -5.89 13.78 1.32
C ILE A 77 -6.08 12.27 1.49
N THR A 78 -6.53 11.60 0.43
CA THR A 78 -6.65 10.15 0.39
C THR A 78 -5.92 9.63 -0.83
N VAL A 79 -5.04 8.65 -0.62
CA VAL A 79 -4.36 7.89 -1.67
C VAL A 79 -4.84 6.46 -1.56
N ASP A 80 -5.67 6.04 -2.51
CA ASP A 80 -6.15 4.68 -2.63
C ASP A 80 -5.31 3.94 -3.66
N PHE A 81 -4.92 2.72 -3.33
CA PHE A 81 -4.30 1.75 -4.21
C PHE A 81 -5.17 0.50 -4.23
N LYS A 82 -5.48 0.03 -5.44
CA LYS A 82 -6.29 -1.16 -5.63
C LYS A 82 -5.77 -1.98 -6.82
N MET A 83 -5.40 -3.23 -6.57
CA MET A 83 -4.89 -4.14 -7.59
C MET A 83 -5.29 -5.59 -7.26
N ALA A 84 -5.54 -6.39 -8.30
CA ALA A 84 -5.78 -7.82 -8.14
C ALA A 84 -4.60 -8.49 -7.43
N VAL A 85 -4.87 -9.37 -6.46
CA VAL A 85 -3.83 -10.07 -5.70
C VAL A 85 -2.89 -10.87 -6.62
N GLU A 86 -3.45 -11.51 -7.65
CA GLU A 86 -2.68 -12.25 -8.67
C GLU A 86 -1.59 -11.38 -9.33
N LYS A 87 -1.92 -10.13 -9.70
CA LYS A 87 -0.97 -9.21 -10.32
C LYS A 87 0.14 -8.76 -9.37
N ILE A 88 -0.16 -8.67 -8.07
CA ILE A 88 0.86 -8.35 -7.06
C ILE A 88 1.83 -9.52 -6.93
N LEU A 89 1.32 -10.76 -6.90
CA LEU A 89 2.15 -11.95 -6.83
C LEU A 89 3.04 -12.09 -8.07
N GLU A 90 2.50 -11.86 -9.28
CA GLU A 90 3.28 -11.84 -10.52
C GLU A 90 4.42 -10.80 -10.51
N ALA A 91 4.21 -9.64 -9.88
CA ALA A 91 5.24 -8.60 -9.75
C ALA A 91 6.27 -8.90 -8.64
N VAL A 92 5.88 -9.67 -7.62
CA VAL A 92 6.73 -10.01 -6.47
C VAL A 92 7.56 -11.27 -6.74
N ASP A 93 7.07 -12.23 -7.50
CA ASP A 93 7.77 -13.50 -7.82
C ASP A 93 9.21 -13.30 -8.35
N PRO A 94 9.46 -12.44 -9.35
CA PRO A 94 10.82 -12.19 -9.84
C PRO A 94 11.70 -11.45 -8.82
N ALA A 95 11.09 -10.62 -7.96
CA ALA A 95 11.80 -9.87 -6.92
C ALA A 95 12.15 -10.74 -5.70
N LEU A 96 11.39 -11.82 -5.46
CA LEU A 96 11.69 -12.83 -4.45
C LEU A 96 12.74 -13.83 -4.93
N GLU A 97 12.91 -14.08 -6.23
CA GLU A 97 14.04 -14.88 -6.74
C GLU A 97 15.40 -14.20 -6.52
N ASP A 98 15.44 -12.86 -6.56
CA ASP A 98 16.66 -12.07 -6.29
C ASP A 98 16.88 -11.79 -4.78
N LEU A 99 15.86 -11.98 -3.95
CA LEU A 99 15.92 -11.88 -2.51
C LEU A 99 15.99 -13.29 -1.92
N ASP A 100 17.20 -13.77 -1.60
CA ASP A 100 17.45 -14.99 -0.81
C ASP A 100 16.93 -14.80 0.63
N VAL A 101 15.60 -14.72 0.75
CA VAL A 101 14.86 -14.49 1.97
C VAL A 101 13.89 -15.66 2.11
N ASP A 102 14.30 -16.65 2.91
CA ASP A 102 13.41 -17.67 3.44
C ASP A 102 12.32 -16.96 4.27
N ILE A 103 11.19 -16.66 3.64
CA ILE A 103 9.99 -16.26 4.37
C ILE A 103 9.35 -17.57 4.88
N ASP A 104 9.82 -18.02 6.04
CA ASP A 104 9.10 -19.00 6.86
C ASP A 104 7.81 -18.32 7.35
N ILE A 105 6.76 -18.37 6.53
CA ILE A 105 5.42 -18.04 6.99
C ILE A 105 4.93 -19.21 7.84
N ASP A 106 5.19 -19.14 9.14
CA ASP A 106 4.54 -19.99 10.14
C ASP A 106 3.05 -19.61 10.19
N LEU A 107 2.27 -20.17 9.26
CA LEU A 107 0.82 -20.23 9.36
C LEU A 107 0.51 -21.27 10.43
N GLY A 108 0.56 -20.82 11.70
CA GLY A 108 0.29 -21.62 12.90
C GLY A 108 -0.87 -22.58 12.71
N ALA A 109 -0.54 -23.80 12.30
CA ALA A 109 -1.48 -24.89 12.12
C ALA A 109 -1.72 -25.50 13.50
N LYS A 110 -2.62 -24.87 14.25
CA LYS A 110 -3.41 -25.42 15.36
C LYS A 110 -2.69 -26.49 16.19
N ASP A 111 -2.09 -26.06 17.29
CA ASP A 111 -2.16 -26.84 18.51
C ASP A 111 -3.65 -27.03 18.87
N LYS A 112 -4.14 -28.24 18.61
CA LYS A 112 -5.21 -28.82 19.40
C LYS A 112 -4.77 -30.21 19.80
N ASP A 113 -4.34 -30.27 21.06
CA ASP A 113 -4.37 -31.42 21.93
C ASP A 113 -5.53 -32.36 21.56
N LYS A 114 -5.17 -33.62 21.32
CA LYS A 114 -6.03 -34.74 21.63
C LYS A 114 -5.22 -35.71 22.48
N ASP A 115 -5.45 -35.58 23.78
CA ASP A 115 -5.20 -36.59 24.79
C ASP A 115 -5.69 -37.97 24.35
N GLU A 116 -4.91 -38.96 24.79
CA GLU A 116 -5.33 -40.28 25.25
C GLU A 116 -6.22 -41.12 24.30
N ASP A 117 -5.60 -42.09 23.64
CA ASP A 117 -5.96 -43.50 23.79
C ASP A 117 -5.03 -44.36 22.93
N LYS A 118 -4.26 -45.24 23.57
CA LYS A 118 -4.23 -46.68 23.24
C LYS A 118 -3.33 -47.46 24.18
N ASP A 119 -4.00 -48.27 24.99
CA ASP A 119 -3.51 -49.53 25.51
C ASP A 119 -2.84 -50.36 24.41
N GLU A 120 -1.67 -50.93 24.71
CA GLU A 120 -1.35 -52.37 24.62
C GLU A 120 0.00 -52.69 25.31
#